data_AF-X1S3N0-F1
#
_entry.id   AF-X1S3N0-F1
#
_cell.length_a   1.000
_cell.length_b   1.000
_cell.length_c   1.000
_cell.angle_alpha   90.00
_cell.angle_beta   90.00
_cell.angle_gamma   90.00
#
_symmetry.space_group_name_H-M   'P 1'
#
loop_
_entity.id
_entity.type
_entity.pdbx_description
1 polymer ?
#
loop_
_entity_poly.entity_id
_entity_poly.type
_entity_poly.pdbx_seq_one_letter_code
_entity_poly.pdbx_strand_id
1 'polypeptide(L)' 'RFTAFLRGYRSVRMMPDEEIALIPLFVRLDHIYVYARLYRSTLEGPMPGEPQWTTDLRDKLRKVNEAYLREVVDDPL' A
#
# COMPACT_ATOMS: atom_id res chain seq x y z
N ARG A 1 17.62 7.82 -3.22
CA ARG A 1 17.67 6.43 -2.69
C ARG A 1 17.23 5.42 -3.76
N PHE A 2 16.07 5.61 -4.39
CA PHE A 2 15.57 4.76 -5.47
C PHE A 2 16.51 4.63 -6.69
N THR A 3 17.07 5.74 -7.18
CA THR A 3 18.05 5.72 -8.29
C THR A 3 19.31 4.91 -7.99
N ALA A 4 19.78 4.95 -6.74
CA ALA A 4 20.94 4.16 -6.31
C ALA A 4 20.62 2.66 -6.29
N PHE A 5 19.41 2.29 -5.85
CA PHE A 5 18.91 0.91 -5.91
C PHE A 5 18.82 0.41 -7.36
N LEU A 6 18.20 1.18 -8.26
CA LEU A 6 18.08 0.80 -9.68
C LEU A 6 19.44 0.61 -10.34
N ARG A 7 20.41 1.48 -10.03
CA ARG A 7 21.78 1.35 -10.54
C ARG A 7 22.45 0.05 -10.08
N GLY A 8 22.29 -0.30 -8.81
CA GLY A 8 22.79 -1.57 -8.26
C GLY A 8 22.10 -2.77 -8.89
N TYR A 9 20.77 -2.75 -9.00
CA TYR A 9 20.00 -3.85 -9.58
C TYR A 9 20.37 -4.11 -11.05
N ARG A 10 20.50 -3.03 -11.85
CA ARG A 10 20.91 -3.09 -13.27
C ARG A 10 22.32 -3.66 -13.47
N SER A 11 23.17 -3.68 -12.44
CA SER A 11 24.51 -4.30 -12.53
C SER A 11 24.46 -5.84 -12.51
N VAL A 12 23.36 -6.43 -12.03
CA VAL A 12 23.19 -7.89 -11.92
C VAL A 12 22.13 -8.41 -12.91
N ARG A 13 21.06 -7.63 -13.14
CA ARG A 13 19.97 -8.01 -14.04
C ARG A 13 19.61 -6.86 -14.96
N MET A 14 19.55 -7.13 -16.26
CA MET A 14 19.06 -6.14 -17.24
C MET A 14 17.60 -5.80 -16.93
N MET A 15 17.35 -4.50 -16.81
CA MET A 15 16.01 -3.92 -16.68
C MET A 15 15.94 -2.75 -17.68
N PRO A 16 15.18 -2.89 -18.76
CA PRO A 16 14.99 -1.85 -19.76
C PRO A 16 14.32 -0.61 -19.16
N ASP A 17 14.54 0.56 -19.79
CA ASP A 17 13.97 1.82 -19.31
C ASP A 17 12.44 1.83 -19.42
N GLU A 18 11.89 1.06 -20.37
CA GLU A 18 10.45 0.85 -20.54
C GLU A 18 9.82 0.16 -19.33
N GLU A 19 10.51 -0.81 -18.71
CA GLU A 19 10.03 -1.47 -17.50
C GLU A 19 10.12 -0.53 -16.28
N ILE A 20 11.17 0.30 -16.21
CA ILE A 20 11.33 1.30 -15.15
C ILE A 20 10.22 2.34 -15.22
N ALA A 21 9.81 2.73 -16.43
CA ALA A 21 8.70 3.66 -16.65
C ALA A 21 7.36 3.13 -16.14
N LEU A 22 7.20 1.81 -15.93
CA LEU A 22 6.00 1.20 -15.36
C LEU A 22 5.97 1.22 -13.82
N ILE A 23 7.07 1.56 -13.15
CA ILE A 23 7.14 1.52 -11.68
C ILE A 23 6.05 2.39 -11.01
N PRO A 24 5.74 3.61 -11.47
CA PRO A 24 4.62 4.38 -10.93
C PRO A 24 3.28 3.64 -11.00
N LEU A 25 3.01 2.90 -12.09
CA LEU A 25 1.80 2.08 -12.21
C LEU A 25 1.75 0.98 -11.15
N PHE A 26 2.88 0.30 -10.89
CA PHE A 26 2.96 -0.72 -9.84
C PHE A 26 2.77 -0.14 -8.44
N VAL A 27 3.29 1.07 -8.18
CA VAL A 27 3.06 1.77 -6.90
C VAL A 27 1.57 2.07 -6.71
N ARG A 28 0.88 2.56 -7.74
CA ARG A 28 -0.57 2.79 -7.65
C ARG A 28 -1.36 1.49 -7.42
N LEU A 29 -0.98 0.42 -8.12
CA LEU A 29 -1.58 -0.90 -7.90
C LEU A 29 -1.38 -1.38 -6.45
N ASP A 30 -0.17 -1.19 -5.90
CA ASP A 30 0.12 -1.52 -4.50
C ASP A 30 -0.77 -0.73 -3.55
N HIS A 31 -0.92 0.58 -3.75
CA HIS A 31 -1.80 1.41 -2.92
C HIS A 31 -3.25 0.93 -2.93
N ILE A 32 -3.80 0.62 -4.11
CA ILE A 32 -5.17 0.08 -4.25
C ILE A 32 -5.29 -1.29 -3.56
N TYR A 33 -4.31 -2.16 -3.76
CA TYR A 33 -4.29 -3.49 -3.15
C TYR A 33 -4.25 -3.41 -1.63
N VAL A 34 -3.35 -2.58 -1.08
CA VAL A 34 -3.23 -2.37 0.37
C VAL A 34 -4.50 -1.76 0.94
N TYR A 35 -5.08 -0.77 0.26
CA TYR A 35 -6.38 -0.20 0.66
C TYR A 35 -7.47 -1.28 0.74
N ALA A 36 -7.66 -2.06 -0.32
CA ALA A 36 -8.70 -3.09 -0.35
C ALA A 36 -8.48 -4.16 0.73
N ARG A 37 -7.24 -4.54 0.97
CA ARG A 37 -6.86 -5.50 2.01
C ARG A 37 -7.16 -4.97 3.42
N LEU A 38 -6.81 -3.72 3.72
CA LEU A 38 -7.06 -3.09 5.01
C LEU A 38 -8.57 -2.89 5.22
N TYR A 39 -9.26 -2.34 4.22
CA TYR A 39 -10.71 -2.18 4.23
C TYR A 39 -11.42 -3.48 4.59
N ARG A 40 -11.10 -4.58 3.88
CA ARG A 40 -11.66 -5.91 4.15
C ARG A 40 -11.39 -6.40 5.57
N SER A 41 -10.19 -6.15 6.09
CA SER A 41 -9.80 -6.57 7.45
C SER A 41 -10.56 -5.81 8.54
N THR A 42 -11.05 -4.61 8.24
CA THR A 42 -11.80 -3.74 9.17
C THR A 42 -13.31 -3.75 8.98
N LEU A 43 -13.80 -4.48 7.98
CA LEU A 43 -15.19 -4.48 7.51
C LEU A 43 -16.15 -5.12 8.51
N GLU A 44 -15.69 -6.18 9.18
CA GLU A 44 -16.41 -6.81 10.27
C GLU A 44 -16.37 -5.91 11.51
N GLY A 45 -17.51 -5.78 12.19
CA GLY A 45 -17.61 -5.06 13.46
C GLY A 45 -17.02 -5.86 14.63
N PRO A 46 -16.95 -5.25 15.83
CA PRO A 46 -16.54 -5.97 17.02
C PRO A 46 -17.44 -7.18 17.28
N MET A 47 -16.85 -8.33 17.59
CA MET A 47 -17.60 -9.50 18.06
C MET A 47 -17.86 -9.42 19.58
N PRO A 48 -18.98 -9.95 20.09
CA PRO A 48 -19.22 -10.04 21.52
C PRO A 48 -18.08 -10.78 22.24
N GLY A 49 -17.48 -10.14 23.23
CA GLY A 49 -16.38 -10.72 24.02
C GLY A 49 -15.00 -10.59 23.37
N GLU A 50 -14.84 -9.83 22.29
CA GLU A 50 -13.52 -9.58 21.73
C GLU A 50 -12.65 -8.70 22.67
N PRO A 51 -11.34 -8.95 22.76
CA PRO A 51 -10.45 -8.15 23.60
C PRO A 51 -10.38 -6.69 23.13
N GLN A 52 -10.32 -5.72 24.06
CA GLN A 52 -10.26 -4.28 23.71
C GLN A 52 -9.13 -3.92 22.70
N TRP A 53 -7.99 -4.62 22.75
CA TRP A 53 -6.88 -4.36 21.84
C TRP A 53 -7.24 -4.63 20.37
N THR A 54 -8.22 -5.50 20.07
CA THR A 54 -8.66 -5.75 18.69
C THR A 54 -9.45 -4.57 18.15
N THR A 55 -10.31 -3.95 18.98
CA THR A 55 -11.00 -2.70 18.67
C THR A 55 -9.99 -1.60 18.37
N ASP A 56 -9.02 -1.40 19.26
CA ASP A 56 -8.00 -0.36 19.11
C ASP A 56 -7.14 -0.58 17.85
N LEU A 57 -6.83 -1.84 17.53
CA LEU A 57 -6.13 -2.21 16.32
C LEU A 57 -6.95 -1.88 15.07
N ARG A 58 -8.25 -2.20 15.07
CA ARG A 58 -9.15 -1.91 13.94
C ARG A 58 -9.20 -0.41 13.66
N ASP A 59 -9.28 0.41 14.69
CA ASP A 59 -9.31 1.87 14.53
C ASP A 59 -7.97 2.44 14.01
N LYS A 60 -6.84 1.87 14.45
CA LYS A 60 -5.53 2.21 13.87
C LYS A 60 -5.46 1.83 12.39
N LEU A 61 -5.94 0.65 12.02
CA LEU A 61 -5.94 0.18 10.63
C LEU A 61 -6.86 1.03 9.74
N ARG A 62 -8.02 1.49 10.24
CA ARG A 62 -8.89 2.42 9.49
C ARG A 62 -8.18 3.73 9.18
N LYS A 63 -7.48 4.33 10.15
CA LYS A 63 -6.71 5.56 9.93
C LYS A 63 -5.60 5.40 8.88
N VAL A 64 -4.92 4.25 8.90
CA VAL A 64 -3.93 3.91 7.86
C VAL A 64 -4.62 3.77 6.50
N ASN A 65 -5.77 3.10 6.45
CA ASN A 65 -6.54 2.91 5.22
C ASN A 65 -6.99 4.24 4.59
N GLU A 66 -7.40 5.22 5.40
CA GLU A 66 -7.74 6.58 4.96
C GLU A 66 -6.54 7.35 4.40
N ALA A 67 -5.31 7.05 4.84
CA ALA A 67 -4.10 7.63 4.25
C ALA A 67 -3.87 7.09 2.83
N TYR A 68 -3.98 5.78 2.63
CA TYR A 68 -3.89 5.16 1.30
C TYR A 68 -4.96 5.67 0.33
N LEU A 69 -6.20 5.87 0.82
CA LEU A 69 -7.26 6.46 -0.01
C LEU A 69 -6.90 7.85 -0.51
N ARG A 70 -6.32 8.70 0.35
CA ARG A 70 -5.87 10.05 -0.04
C ARG A 70 -4.74 9.99 -1.06
N GLU A 71 -3.75 9.13 -0.84
CA GLU A 71 -2.64 8.97 -1.80
C GLU A 71 -3.12 8.48 -3.18
N VAL A 72 -4.14 7.63 -3.23
CA VAL A 72 -4.75 7.19 -4.50
C VAL A 72 -5.54 8.32 -5.19
N VAL A 73 -6.19 9.19 -4.41
CA VAL A 73 -7.04 10.28 -4.93
C VAL A 73 -6.22 11.50 -5.37
N ASP A 74 -5.21 11.88 -4.59
CA ASP A 74 -4.46 13.13 -4.77
C ASP A 74 -3.31 12.99 -5.80
N ASP A 75 -2.83 11.77 -6.08
CA ASP A 75 -1.77 11.53 -7.06
C ASP A 75 -2.16 10.45 -8.11
N PRO A 76 -3.02 10.81 -9.09
CA PRO A 76 -3.45 9.88 -10.12
C PRO A 76 -2.39 9.63 -11.22
N LEU A 77 -1.26 10.37 -11.26
CA LEU A 77 -0.24 10.33 -12.32
C LEU A 77 1.22 10.51 -11.85
#